data_AF-A0A933GMS7-F1
#
_entry.id   AF-A0A933GMS7-F1
#
_cell.length_a   1.000
_cell.length_b   1.000
_cell.length_c   1.000
_cell.angle_alpha   90.00
_cell.angle_beta   90.00
_cell.angle_gamma   90.00
#
_symmetry.space_group_name_H-M   'P 1'
#
loop_
_entity.id
_entity.type
_entity.pdbx_description
1 polymer ?
#
loop_
_entity_poly.entity_id
_entity_poly.type
_entity_poly.pdbx_seq_one_letter_code
_entity_poly.pdbx_strand_id
1 'polypeptide(L)'
;MPQSFSENIVNYSNLTPERLEALEEFQKLLEVHFNRIELLNKALTHKSYANEKLEYMPDNERFEFLGDAVLDLIIRDYSLRKYLASTEGELSKLRSVIAGETNLVKIARRINIGKYLLLGKGEELTGGRSKDSLLANALEAVAAAIYLDQGFEKSYEYLLPLLQDEIDRIMSQRRSTDYKSHLQELTQLKLGCIPTYRVMAENGPEHEKTFEVQLTLKGEVYGDGIGRTKKEAEQEAARVSLERLLQEDKEETVSTDSPEQVQEASSASTSISTPLPEDSAPILEIQEDRMSKWRCTVCDYIYNPAEGDMSGGVSPGTSLEQLPETWTCPVCGMGKDQFVELKT
;
A
#
# COMPACT_ATOMS: atom_id res chain seq x y z
N MET A 1 -14.39 10.53 22.21
CA MET A 1 -14.60 11.42 21.05
C MET A 1 -14.24 12.84 21.49
N PRO A 2 -13.18 13.46 20.95
CA PRO A 2 -12.95 14.88 21.19
C PRO A 2 -13.96 15.69 20.38
N GLN A 3 -14.24 16.87 20.91
CA GLN A 3 -15.29 17.79 20.52
C GLN A 3 -15.26 18.17 19.03
N SER A 4 -16.46 18.48 18.54
CA SER A 4 -16.78 18.90 17.19
C SER A 4 -15.72 19.80 16.54
N PHE A 5 -15.37 19.45 15.29
CA PHE A 5 -14.66 20.28 14.29
C PHE A 5 -15.48 21.53 13.89
N SER A 6 -16.09 22.21 14.86
CA SER A 6 -17.01 23.33 14.69
C SER A 6 -16.36 24.61 15.20
N GLU A 7 -15.20 25.00 14.68
CA GLU A 7 -14.60 26.31 14.97
C GLU A 7 -13.71 26.75 13.79
N ASN A 8 -14.41 27.25 12.76
CA ASN A 8 -14.03 28.25 11.75
C ASN A 8 -14.84 28.00 10.47
N ILE A 9 -16.17 28.07 10.60
CA ILE A 9 -17.08 28.13 9.46
C ILE A 9 -16.90 29.51 8.85
N VAL A 10 -15.90 29.65 7.96
CA VAL A 10 -15.94 30.72 6.96
C VAL A 10 -17.25 30.53 6.19
N ASN A 11 -18.03 31.60 6.10
CA ASN A 11 -19.35 31.60 5.48
C ASN A 11 -19.19 31.51 3.95
N TYR A 12 -19.13 30.30 3.39
CA TYR A 12 -18.80 30.03 1.97
C TYR A 12 -19.96 30.21 0.98
N SER A 13 -21.03 30.91 1.39
CA SER A 13 -22.21 31.19 0.57
C SER A 13 -21.98 32.12 -0.64
N ASN A 14 -20.74 32.52 -0.93
CA ASN A 14 -20.39 33.57 -1.90
C ASN A 14 -19.37 33.11 -2.97
N LEU A 15 -19.44 31.86 -3.45
CA LEU A 15 -18.71 31.50 -4.68
C LEU A 15 -19.35 32.24 -5.86
N THR A 16 -18.51 32.80 -6.75
CA THR A 16 -19.03 33.47 -7.95
C THR A 16 -19.68 32.44 -8.89
N PRO A 17 -20.66 32.83 -9.72
CA PRO A 17 -21.28 31.92 -10.69
C PRO A 17 -20.25 31.23 -11.60
N GLU A 18 -19.23 31.96 -12.03
CA GLU A 18 -18.16 31.42 -12.89
C GLU A 18 -17.32 30.39 -12.15
N ARG A 19 -17.11 30.58 -10.84
CA ARG A 19 -16.37 29.60 -10.03
C ARG A 19 -17.20 28.34 -9.81
N LEU A 20 -18.50 28.48 -9.56
CA LEU A 20 -19.41 27.33 -9.44
C LEU A 20 -19.44 26.51 -10.73
N GLU A 21 -19.57 27.16 -11.89
CA GLU A 21 -19.54 26.48 -13.19
C GLU A 21 -18.23 25.71 -13.41
N ALA A 22 -17.08 26.32 -13.07
CA ALA A 22 -15.78 25.64 -13.16
C ALA A 22 -15.69 24.42 -12.23
N LEU A 23 -16.23 24.50 -11.01
CA LEU A 23 -16.24 23.38 -10.07
C LEU A 23 -17.19 22.27 -10.53
N GLU A 24 -18.36 22.61 -11.09
CA GLU A 24 -19.28 21.64 -11.70
C GLU A 24 -18.68 20.95 -12.93
N GLU A 25 -17.94 21.67 -13.77
CA GLU A 25 -17.20 21.08 -14.88
C GLU A 25 -16.15 20.07 -14.37
N PHE A 26 -15.39 20.44 -13.33
CA PHE A 26 -14.38 19.56 -12.76
C PHE A 26 -14.97 18.32 -12.09
N GLN A 27 -16.11 18.46 -11.40
CA GLN A 27 -16.87 17.32 -10.85
C GLN A 27 -17.26 16.31 -11.93
N LYS A 28 -17.75 16.80 -13.09
CA LYS A 28 -18.08 15.94 -14.23
C LYS A 28 -16.85 15.23 -14.79
N LEU A 29 -15.71 15.92 -14.87
CA LEU A 29 -14.46 15.35 -15.35
C LEU A 29 -13.91 14.27 -14.41
N LEU A 30 -14.10 14.42 -13.10
CA LEU A 30 -13.74 13.42 -12.09
C LEU A 30 -14.79 12.33 -11.91
N GLU A 31 -15.99 12.49 -12.49
CA GLU A 31 -17.15 11.64 -12.24
C GLU A 31 -17.51 11.57 -10.73
N VAL A 32 -17.34 12.70 -10.02
CA VAL A 32 -17.62 12.84 -8.58
C VAL A 32 -18.70 13.90 -8.36
N HIS A 33 -19.64 13.63 -7.47
CA HIS A 33 -20.57 14.62 -6.96
C HIS A 33 -20.24 14.97 -5.50
N PHE A 34 -19.97 16.24 -5.20
CA PHE A 34 -19.73 16.74 -3.85
C PHE A 34 -21.03 17.21 -3.21
N ASN A 35 -21.27 16.80 -1.96
CA ASN A 35 -22.33 17.35 -1.12
C ASN A 35 -21.96 18.76 -0.62
N ARG A 36 -20.66 18.98 -0.39
CA ARG A 36 -20.06 20.23 0.05
C ARG A 36 -19.04 20.74 -0.96
N ILE A 37 -19.52 21.48 -1.95
CA ILE A 37 -18.69 22.00 -3.05
C ILE A 37 -17.56 22.93 -2.58
N GLU A 38 -17.70 23.52 -1.40
CA GLU A 38 -16.69 24.35 -0.74
C GLU A 38 -15.42 23.56 -0.40
N LEU A 39 -15.51 22.26 -0.13
CA LEU A 39 -14.34 21.41 0.11
C LEU A 39 -13.51 21.29 -1.16
N LEU A 40 -14.17 21.09 -2.31
CA LEU A 40 -13.51 21.05 -3.61
C LEU A 40 -12.90 22.41 -3.96
N ASN A 41 -13.61 23.50 -3.70
CA ASN A 41 -13.07 24.84 -3.92
C ASN A 41 -11.80 25.08 -3.10
N LYS A 42 -11.81 24.68 -1.82
CA LYS A 42 -10.66 24.77 -0.93
C LYS A 42 -9.48 23.93 -1.41
N ALA A 43 -9.72 22.68 -1.82
CA ALA A 43 -8.66 21.81 -2.37
C ALA A 43 -7.94 22.43 -3.57
N LEU A 44 -8.68 23.19 -4.37
CA LEU A 44 -8.18 23.87 -5.57
C LEU A 44 -7.69 25.31 -5.31
N THR A 45 -7.58 25.74 -4.04
CA THR A 45 -7.08 27.05 -3.65
C THR A 45 -5.66 26.96 -3.13
N HIS A 46 -4.69 27.44 -3.91
CA HIS A 46 -3.30 27.51 -3.48
C HIS A 46 -3.08 28.68 -2.51
N LYS A 47 -2.11 28.55 -1.60
CA LYS A 47 -1.74 29.59 -0.63
C LYS A 47 -1.45 30.96 -1.25
N SER A 48 -0.91 31.01 -2.47
CA SER A 48 -0.65 32.29 -3.14
C SER A 48 -1.93 33.06 -3.45
N TYR A 49 -3.03 32.36 -3.74
CA TYR A 49 -4.33 33.00 -3.94
C TYR A 49 -4.94 33.45 -2.61
N ALA A 50 -4.87 32.59 -1.59
CA ALA A 50 -5.36 32.89 -0.25
C ALA A 50 -4.71 34.15 0.34
N ASN A 51 -3.38 34.27 0.22
CA ASN A 51 -2.62 35.39 0.77
C ASN A 51 -2.86 36.73 0.06
N GLU A 52 -3.42 36.72 -1.16
CA GLU A 52 -3.78 37.95 -1.89
C GLU A 52 -5.16 38.49 -1.48
N LYS A 53 -5.94 37.75 -0.68
CA LYS A 53 -7.25 38.19 -0.22
C LYS A 53 -7.14 39.04 1.06
N LEU A 54 -8.00 40.05 1.15
CA LEU A 54 -8.12 40.89 2.33
C LEU A 54 -8.81 40.17 3.49
N GLU A 55 -9.72 39.25 3.18
CA GLU A 55 -10.36 38.36 4.14
C GLU A 55 -9.62 37.03 4.20
N TYR A 56 -9.56 36.43 5.40
CA TYR A 56 -8.94 35.12 5.59
C TYR A 56 -9.65 34.06 4.74
N MET A 57 -8.88 33.42 3.86
CA MET A 57 -9.31 32.29 3.05
C MET A 57 -8.34 31.14 3.31
N PRO A 58 -8.80 29.97 3.77
CA PRO A 58 -7.92 28.82 3.96
C PRO A 58 -7.50 28.24 2.61
N ASP A 59 -6.22 27.95 2.50
CA ASP A 59 -5.60 27.24 1.38
C ASP A 59 -5.75 25.72 1.50
N ASN A 60 -5.11 25.02 0.57
CA ASN A 60 -5.14 23.58 0.41
C ASN A 60 -4.05 22.81 1.16
N GLU A 61 -3.10 23.44 1.86
CA GLU A 61 -1.94 22.74 2.46
C GLU A 61 -2.36 21.71 3.52
N ARG A 62 -3.42 22.01 4.30
CA ARG A 62 -3.97 21.04 5.27
C ARG A 62 -4.72 19.89 4.59
N PHE A 63 -5.25 20.12 3.39
CA PHE A 63 -5.92 19.09 2.61
C PHE A 63 -4.88 18.21 1.92
N GLU A 64 -3.82 18.79 1.37
CA GLU A 64 -2.64 18.09 0.86
C GLU A 64 -2.13 17.07 1.90
N PHE A 65 -1.86 17.53 3.13
CA PHE A 65 -1.40 16.68 4.22
C PHE A 65 -2.32 15.47 4.51
N LEU A 66 -3.64 15.67 4.53
CA LEU A 66 -4.58 14.57 4.73
C LEU A 66 -4.70 13.69 3.47
N GLY A 67 -4.58 14.31 2.29
CA GLY A 67 -4.76 13.73 0.99
C GLY A 67 -3.73 12.67 0.67
N ASP A 68 -2.47 12.94 1.02
CA ASP A 68 -1.38 11.97 0.98
C ASP A 68 -1.78 10.68 1.70
N ALA A 69 -2.21 10.78 2.96
CA ALA A 69 -2.64 9.63 3.76
C ALA A 69 -3.85 8.88 3.16
N VAL A 70 -4.81 9.60 2.56
CA VAL A 70 -5.97 9.01 1.89
C VAL A 70 -5.52 8.20 0.66
N LEU A 71 -4.69 8.78 -0.20
CA LEU A 71 -4.14 8.09 -1.37
C LEU A 71 -3.31 6.88 -0.94
N ASP A 72 -2.46 7.03 0.07
CA ASP A 72 -1.63 5.96 0.61
C ASP A 72 -2.48 4.78 1.08
N LEU A 73 -3.58 5.05 1.79
CA LEU A 73 -4.49 4.01 2.26
C LEU A 73 -5.21 3.30 1.10
N ILE A 74 -5.67 4.04 0.09
CA ILE A 74 -6.31 3.44 -1.10
C ILE A 74 -5.34 2.52 -1.84
N ILE A 75 -4.11 2.98 -2.07
CA ILE A 75 -3.07 2.21 -2.77
C ILE A 75 -2.74 0.95 -1.97
N ARG A 76 -2.55 1.08 -0.65
CA ARG A 76 -2.23 -0.05 0.24
C ARG A 76 -3.38 -1.05 0.30
N ASP A 77 -4.62 -0.61 0.50
CA ASP A 77 -5.79 -1.49 0.60
C ASP A 77 -6.01 -2.26 -0.71
N TYR A 78 -6.01 -1.57 -1.85
CA TYR A 78 -6.14 -2.22 -3.15
C TYR A 78 -5.01 -3.22 -3.40
N SER A 79 -3.77 -2.82 -3.14
CA SER A 79 -2.61 -3.67 -3.42
C SER A 79 -2.56 -4.89 -2.52
N LEU A 80 -2.88 -4.73 -1.23
CA LEU A 80 -2.91 -5.84 -0.27
C LEU A 80 -3.97 -6.87 -0.64
N ARG A 81 -5.18 -6.42 -1.02
CA ARG A 81 -6.28 -7.31 -1.39
C ARG A 81 -6.05 -8.01 -2.73
N LYS A 82 -5.48 -7.30 -3.72
CA LYS A 82 -5.29 -7.83 -5.08
C LYS A 82 -4.03 -8.68 -5.20
N TYR A 83 -2.95 -8.29 -4.54
CA TYR A 83 -1.63 -8.92 -4.65
C TYR A 83 -1.27 -9.66 -3.36
N LEU A 84 -2.10 -10.63 -2.97
CA LEU A 84 -1.99 -11.41 -1.73
C LEU A 84 -0.62 -12.10 -1.53
N ALA A 85 0.12 -12.30 -2.61
CA ALA A 85 1.40 -12.98 -2.59
C ALA A 85 2.60 -12.04 -2.48
N SER A 86 2.40 -10.72 -2.64
CA SER A 86 3.49 -9.75 -2.58
C SER A 86 3.94 -9.48 -1.15
N THR A 87 5.24 -9.34 -0.96
CA THR A 87 5.86 -9.03 0.33
C THR A 87 5.60 -7.57 0.75
N GLU A 88 5.81 -7.25 2.03
CA GLU A 88 5.68 -5.88 2.53
C GLU A 88 6.59 -4.91 1.76
N GLY A 89 7.88 -5.23 1.61
CA GLY A 89 8.83 -4.34 0.93
C GLY A 89 8.47 -4.09 -0.54
N GLU A 90 7.85 -5.09 -1.16
CA GLU A 90 7.35 -5.00 -2.52
C GLU A 90 6.14 -4.07 -2.66
N LEU A 91 5.17 -4.19 -1.75
CA LEU A 91 4.00 -3.32 -1.68
C LEU A 91 4.40 -1.89 -1.29
N SER A 92 5.37 -1.75 -0.39
CA SER A 92 5.93 -0.46 0.03
C SER A 92 6.64 0.26 -1.12
N LYS A 93 7.37 -0.47 -1.97
CA LYS A 93 8.00 0.09 -3.18
C LYS A 93 6.95 0.50 -4.22
N LEU A 94 5.93 -0.33 -4.45
CA LEU A 94 4.81 0.03 -5.32
C LEU A 94 4.15 1.34 -4.85
N ARG A 95 3.79 1.42 -3.57
CA ARG A 95 3.20 2.60 -2.93
C ARG A 95 4.04 3.85 -3.16
N SER A 96 5.36 3.78 -2.97
CA SER A 96 6.26 4.93 -3.19
C SER A 96 6.24 5.44 -4.63
N VAL A 97 6.08 4.54 -5.61
CA VAL A 97 6.04 4.95 -7.02
C VAL A 97 4.68 5.55 -7.36
N ILE A 98 3.59 4.95 -6.87
CA ILE A 98 2.23 5.38 -7.21
C ILE A 98 1.86 6.70 -6.52
N ALA A 99 2.20 6.85 -5.23
CA ALA A 99 2.00 8.09 -4.48
C ALA A 99 3.10 9.14 -4.76
N GLY A 100 4.12 8.81 -5.54
CA GLY A 100 5.20 9.76 -5.85
C GLY A 100 4.74 10.88 -6.79
N GLU A 101 5.30 12.08 -6.59
CA GLU A 101 5.00 13.30 -7.37
C GLU A 101 4.98 13.05 -8.88
N THR A 102 5.96 12.32 -9.42
CA THR A 102 6.04 12.01 -10.85
C THR A 102 4.78 11.31 -11.38
N ASN A 103 4.16 10.42 -10.59
CA ASN A 103 2.93 9.75 -10.99
C ASN A 103 1.70 10.63 -10.76
N LEU A 104 1.61 11.29 -9.60
CA LEU A 104 0.51 12.19 -9.28
C LEU A 104 0.37 13.31 -10.31
N VAL A 105 1.49 13.87 -10.78
CA VAL A 105 1.49 14.88 -11.85
C VAL A 105 0.92 14.36 -13.16
N LYS A 106 1.22 13.11 -13.54
CA LYS A 106 0.64 12.52 -14.76
C LYS A 106 -0.87 12.41 -14.64
N ILE A 107 -1.36 11.98 -13.49
CA ILE A 107 -2.79 11.88 -13.20
C ILE A 107 -3.43 13.27 -13.22
N ALA A 108 -2.85 14.23 -12.49
CA ALA A 108 -3.27 15.62 -12.42
C ALA A 108 -3.38 16.28 -13.81
N ARG A 109 -2.41 16.03 -14.69
CA ARG A 109 -2.43 16.49 -16.09
C ARG A 109 -3.52 15.81 -16.90
N ARG A 110 -3.72 14.49 -16.75
CA ARG A 110 -4.78 13.73 -17.44
C ARG A 110 -6.17 14.25 -17.10
N ILE A 111 -6.41 14.63 -15.85
CA ILE A 111 -7.67 15.25 -15.39
C ILE A 111 -7.67 16.78 -15.50
N ASN A 112 -6.66 17.36 -16.15
CA ASN A 112 -6.51 18.81 -16.36
C ASN A 112 -6.75 19.68 -15.11
N ILE A 113 -6.31 19.21 -13.92
CA ILE A 113 -6.60 19.88 -12.65
C ILE A 113 -6.07 21.32 -12.61
N GLY A 114 -4.97 21.57 -13.32
CA GLY A 114 -4.37 22.89 -13.47
C GLY A 114 -5.39 23.94 -13.91
N LYS A 115 -6.31 23.63 -14.82
CA LYS A 115 -7.36 24.57 -15.29
C LYS A 115 -8.21 25.13 -14.14
N TYR A 116 -8.39 24.38 -13.06
CA TYR A 116 -9.31 24.70 -11.97
C TYR A 116 -8.62 25.30 -10.74
N LEU A 117 -7.29 25.41 -10.75
CA LEU A 117 -6.53 26.02 -9.66
C LEU A 117 -6.80 27.53 -9.54
N LEU A 118 -6.99 27.98 -8.31
CA LEU A 118 -6.93 29.38 -7.93
C LEU A 118 -5.51 29.70 -7.46
N LEU A 119 -4.83 30.56 -8.22
CA LEU A 119 -3.46 31.00 -7.97
C LEU A 119 -3.43 32.52 -7.84
N GLY A 120 -2.57 33.02 -6.95
CA GLY A 120 -2.26 34.45 -6.89
C GLY A 120 -1.61 34.92 -8.19
N LYS A 121 -1.71 36.22 -8.50
CA LYS A 121 -1.22 36.79 -9.77
C LYS A 121 0.26 36.49 -10.02
N GLY A 122 1.09 36.58 -8.98
CA GLY A 122 2.52 36.29 -9.12
C GLY A 122 2.78 34.81 -9.46
N GLU A 123 2.06 33.90 -8.80
CA GLU A 123 2.19 32.46 -9.04
C GLU A 123 1.71 32.11 -10.45
N GLU A 124 0.58 32.70 -10.90
CA GLU A 124 0.06 32.54 -12.26
C GLU A 124 1.07 33.00 -13.31
N LEU A 125 1.67 34.19 -13.13
CA LEU A 125 2.65 34.76 -14.06
C LEU A 125 3.92 33.92 -14.21
N THR A 126 4.30 33.19 -13.16
CA THR A 126 5.45 32.26 -13.21
C THR A 126 5.11 30.88 -13.73
N GLY A 127 3.89 30.69 -14.27
CA GLY A 127 3.45 29.41 -14.83
C GLY A 127 3.05 28.38 -13.76
N GLY A 128 2.66 28.83 -12.56
CA GLY A 128 2.28 27.96 -11.44
C GLY A 128 1.24 26.90 -11.81
N ARG A 129 0.34 27.21 -12.73
CA ARG A 129 -0.71 26.30 -13.24
C ARG A 129 -0.18 25.01 -13.89
N SER A 130 1.08 25.02 -14.32
CA SER A 130 1.75 23.89 -14.97
C SER A 130 2.87 23.29 -14.14
N LYS A 131 3.16 23.84 -12.95
CA LYS A 131 4.23 23.34 -12.05
C LYS A 131 3.83 21.99 -11.46
N ASP A 132 4.73 21.03 -11.59
CA ASP A 132 4.57 19.65 -11.14
C ASP A 132 4.14 19.59 -9.66
N SER A 133 4.84 20.28 -8.76
CA SER A 133 4.51 20.28 -7.34
C SER A 133 3.10 20.79 -7.04
N LEU A 134 2.66 21.90 -7.65
CA LEU A 134 1.31 22.44 -7.43
C LEU A 134 0.23 21.50 -7.94
N LEU A 135 0.48 20.78 -9.03
CA LEU A 135 -0.44 19.81 -9.60
C LEU A 135 -0.57 18.56 -8.73
N ALA A 136 0.54 18.04 -8.19
CA ALA A 136 0.54 16.90 -7.27
C ALA A 136 -0.19 17.25 -5.97
N ASN A 137 0.19 18.37 -5.32
CA ASN A 137 -0.41 18.82 -4.07
C ASN A 137 -1.92 19.07 -4.21
N ALA A 138 -2.35 19.60 -5.36
CA ALA A 138 -3.77 19.79 -5.64
C ALA A 138 -4.54 18.48 -5.78
N LEU A 139 -3.93 17.45 -6.39
CA LEU A 139 -4.55 16.13 -6.49
C LEU A 139 -4.72 15.48 -5.12
N GLU A 140 -3.69 15.56 -4.26
CA GLU A 140 -3.77 15.12 -2.86
C GLU A 140 -4.87 15.90 -2.12
N ALA A 141 -4.90 17.23 -2.26
CA ALA A 141 -5.92 18.04 -1.62
C ALA A 141 -7.35 17.69 -2.09
N VAL A 142 -7.53 17.34 -3.37
CA VAL A 142 -8.82 16.85 -3.89
C VAL A 142 -9.17 15.49 -3.27
N ALA A 143 -8.20 14.59 -3.10
CA ALA A 143 -8.43 13.31 -2.41
C ALA A 143 -8.93 13.52 -0.98
N ALA A 144 -8.32 14.45 -0.24
CA ALA A 144 -8.80 14.85 1.09
C ALA A 144 -10.19 15.48 1.05
N ALA A 145 -10.50 16.32 0.06
CA ALA A 145 -11.83 16.91 -0.07
C ALA A 145 -12.92 15.85 -0.26
N ILE A 146 -12.68 14.84 -1.11
CA ILE A 146 -13.61 13.72 -1.30
C ILE A 146 -13.79 12.94 0.01
N TYR A 147 -12.68 12.63 0.69
CA TYR A 147 -12.71 11.90 1.96
C TYR A 147 -13.47 12.65 3.05
N LEU A 148 -13.20 13.95 3.19
CA LEU A 148 -13.88 14.79 4.16
C LEU A 148 -15.37 14.95 3.82
N ASP A 149 -15.73 14.92 2.54
CA ASP A 149 -17.11 15.06 2.08
C ASP A 149 -17.95 13.81 2.32
N GLN A 150 -17.41 12.63 1.95
CA GLN A 150 -18.19 11.39 1.78
C GLN A 150 -17.57 10.14 2.44
N GLY A 151 -16.39 10.24 3.05
CA GLY A 151 -15.73 9.11 3.71
C GLY A 151 -14.89 8.24 2.76
N PHE A 152 -14.23 7.23 3.35
CA PHE A 152 -13.22 6.43 2.68
C PHE A 152 -13.78 5.59 1.52
N GLU A 153 -14.97 4.98 1.69
CA GLU A 153 -15.56 4.11 0.68
C GLU A 153 -15.78 4.85 -0.64
N LYS A 154 -16.26 6.10 -0.58
CA LYS A 154 -16.44 6.95 -1.74
C LYS A 154 -15.11 7.47 -2.29
N SER A 155 -14.17 7.84 -1.43
CA SER A 155 -12.79 8.14 -1.89
C SER A 155 -12.19 6.99 -2.69
N TYR A 156 -12.34 5.76 -2.20
CA TYR A 156 -11.83 4.56 -2.86
C TYR A 156 -12.49 4.36 -4.23
N GLU A 157 -13.81 4.43 -4.30
CA GLU A 157 -14.58 4.28 -5.55
C GLU A 157 -14.15 5.29 -6.62
N TYR A 158 -13.98 6.56 -6.24
CA TYR A 158 -13.67 7.63 -7.19
C TYR A 158 -12.18 7.72 -7.57
N LEU A 159 -11.27 7.46 -6.62
CA LEU A 159 -9.83 7.68 -6.83
C LEU A 159 -9.11 6.41 -7.32
N LEU A 160 -9.58 5.21 -6.97
CA LEU A 160 -8.93 3.98 -7.42
C LEU A 160 -8.83 3.89 -8.95
N PRO A 161 -9.87 4.19 -9.76
CA PRO A 161 -9.77 4.15 -11.22
C PRO A 161 -8.65 5.04 -11.79
N LEU A 162 -8.31 6.13 -11.09
CA LEU A 162 -7.22 7.01 -11.52
C LEU A 162 -5.83 6.37 -11.30
N LEU A 163 -5.70 5.49 -10.32
CA LEU A 163 -4.45 4.87 -9.87
C LEU A 163 -4.27 3.44 -10.43
N GLN A 164 -5.37 2.73 -10.64
CA GLN A 164 -5.43 1.29 -10.86
C GLN A 164 -4.58 0.82 -12.04
N ASP A 165 -4.69 1.49 -13.19
CA ASP A 165 -3.96 1.09 -14.39
C ASP A 165 -2.44 1.11 -14.17
N GLU A 166 -1.94 2.13 -13.45
CA GLU A 166 -0.52 2.26 -13.17
C GLU A 166 -0.08 1.23 -12.11
N ILE A 167 -0.91 0.98 -11.10
CA ILE A 167 -0.66 -0.08 -10.11
C ILE A 167 -0.50 -1.43 -10.82
N ASP A 168 -1.47 -1.78 -11.68
CA ASP A 168 -1.50 -3.05 -12.40
C ASP A 168 -0.34 -3.15 -13.41
N ARG A 169 0.04 -2.04 -14.05
CA ARG A 169 1.20 -1.98 -14.96
C ARG A 169 2.51 -2.25 -14.22
N ILE A 170 2.74 -1.62 -13.07
CA ILE A 170 3.98 -1.81 -12.30
C ILE A 170 4.09 -3.25 -11.79
N MET A 171 2.99 -3.79 -11.27
CA MET A 171 2.97 -5.16 -10.74
C MET A 171 3.15 -6.20 -11.83
N SER A 172 2.55 -6.02 -13.01
CA SER A 172 2.73 -6.92 -14.16
C SER A 172 4.16 -6.87 -14.72
N GLN A 173 4.76 -5.68 -14.84
CA GLN A 173 6.15 -5.52 -15.26
C GLN A 173 7.12 -6.25 -14.33
N ARG A 174 6.91 -6.18 -13.00
CA ARG A 174 7.74 -6.95 -12.08
C ARG A 174 7.58 -8.45 -12.30
N ARG A 175 6.34 -8.96 -12.37
CA ARG A 175 6.08 -10.40 -12.57
C ARG A 175 6.70 -10.94 -13.87
N SER A 176 6.86 -10.09 -14.88
CA SER A 176 7.52 -10.45 -16.15
C SER A 176 9.06 -10.54 -16.07
N THR A 177 9.67 -10.14 -14.97
CA THR A 177 11.14 -10.12 -14.80
C THR A 177 11.64 -10.92 -13.60
N ASP A 178 10.77 -11.24 -12.64
CA ASP A 178 11.09 -12.07 -11.48
C ASP A 178 10.15 -13.28 -11.34
N TYR A 179 10.33 -14.23 -12.26
CA TYR A 179 9.60 -15.50 -12.29
C TYR A 179 9.92 -16.38 -11.09
N LYS A 180 11.13 -16.31 -10.55
CA LYS A 180 11.54 -17.10 -9.37
C LYS A 180 10.72 -16.73 -8.13
N SER A 181 10.64 -15.44 -7.81
CA SER A 181 9.83 -14.97 -6.68
C SER A 181 8.35 -15.26 -6.91
N HIS A 182 7.84 -14.98 -8.11
CA HIS A 182 6.43 -15.23 -8.46
C HIS A 182 6.06 -16.73 -8.42
N LEU A 183 6.96 -17.62 -8.82
CA LEU A 183 6.71 -19.06 -8.73
C LEU A 183 6.77 -19.55 -7.28
N GLN A 184 7.73 -19.07 -6.48
CA GLN A 184 7.80 -19.40 -5.06
C GLN A 184 6.52 -18.99 -4.34
N GLU A 185 6.01 -17.79 -4.64
CA GLU A 185 4.71 -17.28 -4.18
C GLU A 185 3.55 -18.21 -4.54
N LEU A 186 3.39 -18.52 -5.82
CA LEU A 186 2.28 -19.33 -6.33
C LEU A 186 2.29 -20.73 -5.71
N THR A 187 3.48 -21.35 -5.63
CA THR A 187 3.64 -22.72 -5.13
C THR A 187 3.50 -22.79 -3.61
N GLN A 188 3.94 -21.77 -2.87
CA GLN A 188 3.70 -21.70 -1.42
C GLN A 188 2.21 -21.56 -1.11
N LEU A 189 1.49 -20.72 -1.85
CA LEU A 189 0.05 -20.51 -1.64
C LEU A 189 -0.81 -21.70 -2.09
N LYS A 190 -0.56 -22.23 -3.29
CA LYS A 190 -1.40 -23.29 -3.89
C LYS A 190 -1.02 -24.69 -3.45
N LEU A 191 0.28 -24.94 -3.34
CA LEU A 191 0.81 -26.28 -3.11
C LEU A 191 1.41 -26.44 -1.72
N GLY A 192 1.61 -25.35 -0.96
CA GLY A 192 2.25 -25.41 0.36
C GLY A 192 3.72 -25.84 0.31
N CYS A 193 4.42 -25.54 -0.78
CA CYS A 193 5.84 -25.90 -0.94
C CYS A 193 6.67 -24.79 -1.59
N ILE A 194 7.99 -24.84 -1.38
CA ILE A 194 8.96 -23.93 -1.98
C ILE A 194 9.67 -24.62 -3.15
N PRO A 195 9.89 -23.96 -4.31
CA PRO A 195 10.61 -24.55 -5.44
C PRO A 195 12.07 -24.84 -5.15
N THR A 196 12.56 -25.99 -5.62
CA THR A 196 13.96 -26.38 -5.50
C THR A 196 14.64 -26.39 -6.87
N TYR A 197 15.79 -25.73 -6.97
CA TYR A 197 16.56 -25.60 -8.21
C TYR A 197 17.82 -26.47 -8.14
N ARG A 198 18.13 -27.19 -9.22
CA ARG A 198 19.33 -28.02 -9.36
C ARG A 198 20.01 -27.71 -10.69
N VAL A 199 21.29 -27.34 -10.64
CA VAL A 199 22.12 -27.24 -11.86
C VAL A 199 22.41 -28.65 -12.36
N MET A 200 22.00 -28.96 -13.58
CA MET A 200 22.15 -30.27 -14.21
C MET A 200 23.40 -30.35 -15.08
N ALA A 201 23.72 -29.25 -15.78
CA ALA A 201 24.90 -29.16 -16.62
C ALA A 201 25.45 -27.73 -16.67
N GLU A 202 26.76 -27.64 -16.90
CA GLU A 202 27.46 -26.39 -17.18
C GLU A 202 28.30 -26.61 -18.45
N ASN A 203 27.92 -25.97 -19.55
CA ASN A 203 28.46 -26.22 -20.89
C ASN A 203 29.09 -24.94 -21.49
N GLY A 204 30.08 -25.09 -22.38
CA GLY A 204 30.69 -23.98 -23.12
C GLY A 204 31.95 -23.37 -22.47
N PRO A 205 32.72 -22.58 -23.23
CA PRO A 205 33.92 -21.89 -22.74
C PRO A 205 33.55 -20.75 -21.77
N GLU A 206 34.50 -20.26 -20.99
CA GLU A 206 34.24 -19.30 -19.89
C GLU A 206 33.54 -18.00 -20.34
N HIS A 207 33.77 -17.57 -21.58
CA HIS A 207 33.14 -16.37 -22.19
C HIS A 207 31.80 -16.65 -22.88
N GLU A 208 31.36 -17.91 -22.97
CA GLU A 208 30.10 -18.34 -23.59
C GLU A 208 29.50 -19.52 -22.82
N LYS A 209 29.57 -19.43 -21.49
CA LYS A 209 29.11 -20.48 -20.59
C LYS A 209 27.58 -20.50 -20.54
N THR A 210 27.01 -21.69 -20.57
CA THR A 210 25.57 -21.94 -20.43
C THR A 210 25.32 -22.85 -19.24
N PHE A 211 24.24 -22.58 -18.52
CA PHE A 211 23.82 -23.32 -17.34
C PHE A 211 22.45 -23.93 -17.62
N GLU A 212 22.31 -25.22 -17.37
CA GLU A 212 21.03 -25.93 -17.42
C GLU A 212 20.57 -26.17 -15.99
N VAL A 213 19.38 -25.67 -15.66
CA VAL A 213 18.80 -25.75 -14.32
C VAL A 213 17.45 -26.43 -14.40
N GLN A 214 17.26 -27.43 -13.54
CA GLN A 214 16.01 -28.13 -13.34
C GLN A 214 15.32 -27.61 -12.07
N LEU A 215 14.02 -27.38 -12.17
CA LEU A 215 13.15 -26.99 -11.07
C LEU A 215 12.25 -28.14 -10.66
N THR A 216 12.21 -28.40 -9.35
CA THR A 216 11.35 -29.40 -8.74
C THR A 216 10.41 -28.80 -7.69
N LEU A 217 9.15 -29.26 -7.68
CA LEU A 217 8.15 -28.97 -6.65
C LEU A 217 7.77 -30.29 -5.97
N LYS A 218 7.88 -30.37 -4.63
CA LYS A 218 7.63 -31.61 -3.87
C LYS A 218 8.35 -32.87 -4.42
N GLY A 219 9.51 -32.69 -5.06
CA GLY A 219 10.30 -33.78 -5.65
C GLY A 219 9.94 -34.12 -7.10
N GLU A 220 8.90 -33.52 -7.68
CA GLU A 220 8.53 -33.69 -9.08
C GLU A 220 9.11 -32.59 -9.96
N VAL A 221 9.53 -32.94 -11.18
CA VAL A 221 10.08 -31.98 -12.14
C VAL A 221 8.95 -31.17 -12.77
N TYR A 222 9.02 -29.85 -12.59
CA TYR A 222 8.01 -28.92 -13.07
C TYR A 222 8.47 -28.07 -14.26
N GLY A 223 9.78 -27.83 -14.38
CA GLY A 223 10.33 -27.14 -15.53
C GLY A 223 11.85 -27.12 -15.54
N ASP A 224 12.42 -26.92 -16.72
CA ASP A 224 13.85 -26.76 -16.94
C ASP A 224 14.11 -25.39 -17.55
N GLY A 225 15.31 -24.85 -17.36
CA GLY A 225 15.71 -23.54 -17.86
C GLY A 225 17.18 -23.49 -18.25
N ILE A 226 17.47 -22.69 -19.28
CA ILE A 226 18.82 -22.51 -19.81
C ILE A 226 19.15 -21.02 -19.82
N GLY A 227 20.36 -20.66 -19.36
CA GLY A 227 20.80 -19.27 -19.35
C GLY A 227 22.32 -19.12 -19.37
N ARG A 228 22.81 -17.92 -19.67
CA ARG A 228 24.26 -17.59 -19.68
C ARG A 228 24.83 -17.44 -18.27
N THR A 229 23.95 -17.30 -17.29
CA THR A 229 24.28 -17.31 -15.86
C THR A 229 23.34 -18.28 -15.13
N LYS A 230 23.76 -18.76 -13.95
CA LYS A 230 22.90 -19.58 -13.08
C LYS A 230 21.58 -18.88 -12.77
N LYS A 231 21.62 -17.57 -12.49
CA LYS A 231 20.44 -16.76 -12.19
C LYS A 231 19.46 -16.70 -13.37
N GLU A 232 19.98 -16.54 -14.59
CA GLU A 232 19.14 -16.53 -15.80
C GLU A 232 18.50 -17.90 -16.06
N ALA A 233 19.27 -18.98 -15.92
CA ALA A 233 18.76 -20.34 -16.06
C ALA A 233 17.69 -20.68 -15.01
N GLU A 234 17.86 -20.24 -13.76
CA GLU A 234 16.85 -20.37 -12.71
C GLU A 234 15.58 -19.58 -13.00
N GLN A 235 15.70 -18.34 -13.51
CA GLN A 235 14.54 -17.53 -13.88
C GLN A 235 13.77 -18.15 -15.06
N GLU A 236 14.46 -18.74 -16.04
CA GLU A 236 13.80 -19.44 -17.14
C GLU A 236 13.11 -20.73 -16.67
N ALA A 237 13.76 -21.53 -15.81
CA ALA A 237 13.14 -22.72 -15.22
C ALA A 237 11.89 -22.35 -14.40
N ALA A 238 11.94 -21.21 -13.71
CA ALA A 238 10.81 -20.66 -12.98
C ALA A 238 9.68 -20.22 -13.92
N ARG A 239 10.01 -19.54 -15.03
CA ARG A 239 9.04 -19.09 -16.05
C ARG A 239 8.28 -20.27 -16.65
N VAL A 240 8.99 -21.31 -17.08
CA VAL A 240 8.41 -22.53 -17.66
C VAL A 240 7.49 -23.22 -16.65
N SER A 241 7.94 -23.37 -15.40
CA SER A 241 7.15 -24.00 -14.34
C SER A 241 5.90 -23.19 -13.98
N LEU A 242 5.99 -21.86 -13.98
CA LEU A 242 4.87 -20.95 -13.73
C LEU A 242 3.83 -21.04 -14.84
N GLU A 243 4.26 -21.07 -16.10
CA GLU A 243 3.37 -21.22 -17.26
C GLU A 243 2.59 -22.54 -17.20
N ARG A 244 3.26 -23.63 -16.82
CA ARG A 244 2.62 -24.93 -16.60
C ARG A 244 1.54 -24.87 -15.52
N LEU A 245 1.85 -24.33 -14.33
CA LEU A 245 0.89 -24.22 -13.23
C LEU A 245 -0.34 -23.39 -13.61
N LEU A 246 -0.15 -22.29 -14.35
CA LEU A 246 -1.24 -21.44 -14.82
C LEU A 246 -2.11 -22.09 -15.91
N GLN A 247 -1.59 -23.08 -16.64
CA GLN A 247 -2.36 -23.89 -17.59
C GLN A 247 -3.19 -24.94 -16.84
N GLU A 248 -2.59 -25.64 -15.88
CA GLU A 248 -3.28 -26.62 -15.02
C GLU A 248 -4.50 -25.97 -14.31
N ASP A 249 -4.37 -24.73 -13.81
CA ASP A 249 -5.48 -23.97 -13.21
C ASP A 249 -6.66 -23.68 -14.18
N LYS A 250 -6.36 -23.45 -15.45
CA LYS A 250 -7.40 -23.17 -16.47
C LYS A 250 -8.16 -24.43 -16.84
N GLU A 251 -7.53 -25.60 -16.73
CA GLU A 251 -8.17 -26.89 -17.02
C GLU A 251 -9.07 -27.35 -15.85
N GLU A 252 -8.68 -27.07 -14.59
CA GLU A 252 -9.51 -27.35 -13.41
C GLU A 252 -10.76 -26.44 -13.30
N THR A 253 -10.68 -25.19 -13.75
CA THR A 253 -11.82 -24.26 -13.74
C THR A 253 -12.85 -24.52 -14.85
N VAL A 254 -12.48 -25.26 -15.90
CA VAL A 254 -13.38 -25.60 -17.02
C VAL A 254 -14.11 -26.94 -16.79
N SER A 255 -13.66 -27.77 -15.85
CA SER A 255 -14.21 -29.11 -15.58
C SER A 255 -15.28 -29.19 -14.49
N THR A 256 -15.67 -28.06 -13.88
CA THR A 256 -16.67 -28.02 -12.78
C THR A 256 -18.05 -27.45 -13.13
N ASP A 257 -18.30 -27.06 -14.39
CA ASP A 257 -19.64 -26.65 -14.83
C ASP A 257 -20.44 -27.82 -15.42
N SER A 258 -21.12 -28.58 -14.55
CA SER A 258 -22.27 -29.41 -14.91
C SER A 258 -23.30 -29.39 -13.79
N PRO A 259 -24.59 -29.15 -14.08
CA PRO A 259 -25.58 -28.78 -13.07
C PRO A 259 -26.14 -30.02 -12.38
N GLU A 260 -25.72 -30.27 -11.14
CA GLU A 260 -26.39 -31.24 -10.28
C GLU A 260 -27.52 -30.57 -9.48
N GLN A 261 -28.74 -31.04 -9.77
CA GLN A 261 -29.98 -30.67 -9.09
C GLN A 261 -30.04 -31.32 -7.70
N VAL A 262 -30.26 -30.54 -6.65
CA VAL A 262 -30.80 -31.01 -5.36
C VAL A 262 -31.71 -29.90 -4.81
N GLN A 263 -33.00 -29.95 -5.13
CA GLN A 263 -34.10 -30.40 -4.26
C GLN A 263 -34.17 -29.71 -2.89
N GLU A 264 -35.17 -28.83 -2.77
CA GLU A 264 -35.74 -28.34 -1.53
C GLU A 264 -36.30 -29.49 -0.69
N ALA A 265 -36.00 -29.50 0.62
CA ALA A 265 -36.87 -30.08 1.62
C ALA A 265 -36.74 -29.35 2.96
N SER A 266 -37.90 -29.23 3.59
CA SER A 266 -38.29 -28.41 4.72
C SER A 266 -37.68 -28.76 6.08
N SER A 267 -37.60 -27.72 6.92
CA SER A 267 -37.95 -27.68 8.36
C SER A 267 -37.56 -28.85 9.27
N ALA A 268 -36.72 -28.55 10.27
CA ALA A 268 -36.96 -28.97 11.65
C ALA A 268 -36.23 -28.04 12.62
N SER A 269 -37.01 -27.44 13.49
CA SER A 269 -36.63 -26.70 14.69
C SER A 269 -35.94 -27.62 15.69
N THR A 270 -34.80 -27.22 16.24
CA THR A 270 -34.41 -27.62 17.60
C THR A 270 -33.52 -26.54 18.22
N SER A 271 -34.07 -25.92 19.25
CA SER A 271 -33.43 -25.04 20.21
C SER A 271 -32.44 -25.80 21.11
N ILE A 272 -31.19 -25.35 21.19
CA ILE A 272 -30.33 -25.62 22.34
C ILE A 272 -29.65 -24.32 22.75
N SER A 273 -30.06 -23.81 23.90
CA SER A 273 -29.45 -22.73 24.67
C SER A 273 -28.36 -23.31 25.57
N THR A 274 -27.16 -22.72 25.62
CA THR A 274 -26.38 -22.39 26.85
C THR A 274 -25.03 -21.73 26.50
N PRO A 275 -24.35 -21.02 27.42
CA PRO A 275 -23.84 -19.67 27.19
C PRO A 275 -22.31 -19.55 27.13
N LEU A 276 -21.85 -18.38 26.67
CA LEU A 276 -20.47 -17.90 26.76
C LEU A 276 -20.07 -17.63 28.22
N PRO A 277 -18.87 -18.02 28.68
CA PRO A 277 -18.33 -17.52 29.93
C PRO A 277 -17.62 -16.17 29.69
N GLU A 278 -18.09 -15.17 30.42
CA GLU A 278 -17.31 -14.00 30.81
C GLU A 278 -16.20 -14.45 31.78
N ASP A 279 -14.96 -14.09 31.50
CA ASP A 279 -13.92 -14.06 32.53
C ASP A 279 -13.20 -12.72 32.46
N SER A 280 -13.58 -11.88 33.42
CA SER A 280 -12.87 -10.69 33.87
C SER A 280 -11.68 -11.11 34.73
N ALA A 281 -10.47 -10.70 34.34
CA ALA A 281 -9.30 -10.68 35.22
C ALA A 281 -8.62 -9.30 35.15
N PRO A 282 -8.06 -8.81 36.27
CA PRO A 282 -7.87 -7.39 36.53
C PRO A 282 -6.63 -6.82 35.85
N ILE A 283 -6.75 -5.56 35.40
CA ILE A 283 -5.65 -4.72 34.93
C ILE A 283 -4.80 -4.34 36.16
N LEU A 284 -3.60 -4.89 36.24
CA LEU A 284 -2.55 -4.39 37.13
C LEU A 284 -1.81 -3.27 36.38
N GLU A 285 -1.99 -2.03 36.84
CA GLU A 285 -1.14 -0.90 36.50
C GLU A 285 0.30 -1.21 36.94
N ILE A 286 1.18 -1.47 35.97
CA ILE A 286 2.63 -1.46 36.22
C ILE A 286 3.15 -0.10 35.75
N GLN A 287 3.78 0.58 36.70
CA GLN A 287 4.38 1.89 36.60
C GLN A 287 5.35 1.97 35.40
N GLU A 288 5.02 2.80 34.41
CA GLU A 288 5.84 3.11 33.21
C GLU A 288 7.14 3.87 33.51
N ASP A 289 7.52 4.02 34.77
CA ASP A 289 8.56 4.97 35.18
C ASP A 289 9.89 4.25 35.44
N ARG A 290 10.84 4.43 34.50
CA ARG A 290 12.29 4.07 34.54
C ARG A 290 12.77 2.84 33.75
N MET A 291 12.36 2.68 32.50
CA MET A 291 13.14 1.81 31.57
C MET A 291 13.57 2.61 30.35
N SER A 292 14.90 2.78 30.19
CA SER A 292 15.48 3.42 29.02
C SER A 292 15.25 2.55 27.78
N LYS A 293 14.79 3.17 26.69
CA LYS A 293 14.63 2.51 25.39
C LYS A 293 15.99 2.43 24.69
N TRP A 294 16.16 1.46 23.79
CA TRP A 294 17.43 1.25 23.09
C TRP A 294 17.21 1.29 21.59
N ARG A 295 18.06 2.01 20.85
CA ARG A 295 17.97 2.11 19.38
C ARG A 295 19.12 1.36 18.72
N CYS A 296 18.80 0.53 17.75
CA CYS A 296 19.78 -0.11 16.88
C CYS A 296 20.44 0.94 15.98
N THR A 297 21.78 1.01 15.96
CA THR A 297 22.54 1.96 15.14
C THR A 297 22.56 1.62 13.65
N VAL A 298 22.10 0.43 13.27
CA VAL A 298 22.14 -0.08 11.90
C VAL A 298 20.81 0.09 11.15
N CYS A 299 19.68 -0.07 11.84
CA CYS A 299 18.35 -0.05 11.21
C CYS A 299 17.31 0.79 11.97
N ASP A 300 17.73 1.50 13.02
CA ASP A 300 16.88 2.36 13.86
C ASP A 300 15.74 1.67 14.60
N TYR A 301 15.71 0.32 14.62
CA TYR A 301 14.78 -0.43 15.47
C TYR A 301 14.93 -0.01 16.95
N ILE A 302 13.80 0.24 17.61
CA ILE A 302 13.76 0.62 19.03
C ILE A 302 13.32 -0.59 19.84
N TYR A 303 14.22 -1.12 20.67
CA TYR A 303 13.87 -2.08 21.69
C TYR A 303 13.28 -1.35 22.90
N ASN A 304 12.03 -1.66 23.23
CA ASN A 304 11.33 -1.18 24.41
C ASN A 304 11.26 -2.30 25.46
N PRO A 305 12.02 -2.22 26.56
CA PRO A 305 11.98 -3.23 27.62
C PRO A 305 10.58 -3.47 28.18
N ALA A 306 9.69 -2.47 28.19
CA ALA A 306 8.32 -2.62 28.67
C ALA A 306 7.48 -3.55 27.78
N GLU A 307 7.84 -3.69 26.50
CA GLU A 307 7.14 -4.54 25.53
C GLU A 307 7.84 -5.89 25.34
N GLY A 308 9.16 -5.95 25.59
CA GLY A 308 9.97 -7.13 25.29
C GLY A 308 10.12 -7.35 23.78
N ASP A 309 10.33 -8.61 23.37
CA ASP A 309 10.38 -9.03 21.97
C ASP A 309 9.78 -10.44 21.85
N MET A 310 8.47 -10.48 21.63
CA MET A 310 7.71 -11.72 21.51
C MET A 310 8.17 -12.59 20.32
N SER A 311 8.73 -11.98 19.28
CA SER A 311 9.25 -12.70 18.11
C SER A 311 10.57 -13.43 18.41
N GLY A 312 11.39 -12.85 19.29
CA GLY A 312 12.61 -13.44 19.83
C GLY A 312 12.43 -14.22 21.15
N GLY A 313 11.19 -14.42 21.61
CA GLY A 313 10.90 -15.15 22.86
C GLY A 313 11.23 -14.38 24.15
N VAL A 314 11.34 -13.06 24.07
CA VAL A 314 11.65 -12.16 25.18
C VAL A 314 10.36 -11.61 25.78
N SER A 315 10.18 -11.82 27.08
CA SER A 315 8.99 -11.33 27.79
C SER A 315 9.05 -9.82 28.07
N PRO A 316 7.90 -9.13 28.11
CA PRO A 316 7.79 -7.77 28.63
C PRO A 316 8.49 -7.60 29.99
N GLY A 317 9.17 -6.47 30.17
CA GLY A 317 9.94 -6.12 31.37
C GLY A 317 11.42 -6.53 31.33
N THR A 318 11.91 -7.13 30.24
CA THR A 318 13.31 -7.57 30.13
C THR A 318 14.20 -6.42 29.64
N SER A 319 15.23 -6.02 30.38
CA SER A 319 16.16 -4.98 29.90
C SER A 319 17.10 -5.51 28.81
N LEU A 320 17.69 -4.62 27.99
CA LEU A 320 18.58 -5.04 26.89
C LEU A 320 19.81 -5.83 27.42
N GLU A 321 20.30 -5.48 28.61
CA GLU A 321 21.42 -6.16 29.28
C GLU A 321 21.05 -7.59 29.71
N GLN A 322 19.77 -7.84 30.00
CA GLN A 322 19.26 -9.13 30.46
C GLN A 322 18.97 -10.10 29.31
N LEU A 323 18.97 -9.62 28.07
CA LEU A 323 18.77 -10.47 26.89
C LEU A 323 19.90 -11.49 26.74
N PRO A 324 19.67 -12.68 26.16
CA PRO A 324 20.72 -13.63 25.81
C PRO A 324 21.78 -13.00 24.86
N GLU A 325 23.02 -13.47 24.89
CA GLU A 325 24.04 -13.06 23.88
C GLU A 325 23.66 -13.47 22.46
N THR A 326 22.86 -14.53 22.33
CA THR A 326 22.34 -15.01 21.04
C THR A 326 21.17 -14.19 20.51
N TRP A 327 20.66 -13.22 21.29
CA TRP A 327 19.60 -12.34 20.82
C TRP A 327 20.18 -11.32 19.84
N THR A 328 19.49 -11.14 18.73
CA THR A 328 19.85 -10.23 17.64
C THR A 328 18.68 -9.32 17.31
N CYS A 329 18.97 -8.13 16.79
CA CYS A 329 17.95 -7.21 16.30
C CYS A 329 16.98 -7.93 15.34
N PRO A 330 15.66 -7.88 15.58
CA PRO A 330 14.68 -8.58 14.75
C PRO A 330 14.56 -8.01 13.33
N VAL A 331 15.08 -6.80 13.10
CA VAL A 331 15.02 -6.12 11.80
C VAL A 331 16.27 -6.39 10.96
N CYS A 332 17.48 -6.34 11.53
CA CYS A 332 18.74 -6.43 10.78
C CYS A 332 19.65 -7.60 11.17
N GLY A 333 19.30 -8.37 12.21
CA GLY A 333 20.09 -9.53 12.66
C GLY A 333 21.41 -9.18 13.36
N MET A 334 21.70 -7.91 13.63
CA MET A 334 22.91 -7.50 14.35
C MET A 334 22.80 -7.76 15.85
N GLY A 335 23.93 -8.01 16.50
CA GLY A 335 24.01 -8.25 17.93
C GLY A 335 23.64 -7.04 18.78
N LYS A 336 23.49 -7.29 20.10
CA LYS A 336 23.17 -6.28 21.12
C LYS A 336 24.21 -5.16 21.22
N ASP A 337 25.44 -5.43 20.80
CA ASP A 337 26.55 -4.46 20.74
C ASP A 337 26.27 -3.28 19.79
N GLN A 338 25.30 -3.43 18.87
CA GLN A 338 24.87 -2.38 17.95
C GLN A 338 23.68 -1.57 18.47
N PHE A 339 23.37 -1.61 19.76
CA PHE A 339 22.31 -0.82 20.38
C PHE A 339 22.88 0.30 21.26
N VAL A 340 22.28 1.48 21.15
CA VAL A 340 22.59 2.64 21.99
C VAL A 340 21.38 3.05 22.80
N GLU A 341 21.61 3.37 24.07
CA GLU A 341 20.57 3.84 24.98
C GLU A 341 20.02 5.19 24.48
N LEU A 342 18.70 5.27 24.33
CA LEU A 342 18.00 6.53 24.10
C LEU A 342 17.88 7.23 25.45
N LYS A 343 18.72 8.25 25.64
CA LYS A 343 18.54 9.19 26.75
C LYS A 343 17.23 9.95 26.51
N THR A 344 16.21 9.62 27.28
CA THR A 344 14.96 10.39 27.37
C THR A 344 15.20 11.76 27.98
#